data_AF-A0A7W8XH94-F1
#
_entry.id   AF-A0A7W8XH94-F1
#
_cell.length_a   1.000
_cell.length_b   1.000
_cell.length_c   1.000
_cell.angle_alpha   90.00
_cell.angle_beta   90.00
_cell.angle_gamma   90.00
#
_symmetry.space_group_name_H-M   'P 1'
#
loop_
_entity.id
_entity.type
_entity.pdbx_description
1 polymer ?
#
loop_
_entity_poly.entity_id
_entity_poly.type
_entity_poly.pdbx_seq_one_letter_code
_entity_poly.pdbx_strand_id
1 'polypeptide(L)' 'MAIDDDVLIAAKAMATQQHRSVGEVISELARRSLRRPPSSSERNGIPLLSARPDAPPVTLEIVNALRDELP' A
#
# COMPACT_ATOMS: atom_id res chain seq x y z
N MET A 1 0.62 -16.80 23.96
CA MET A 1 0.89 -16.73 22.52
C MET A 1 2.30 -16.19 22.35
N ALA A 2 3.13 -16.84 21.54
CA ALA A 2 4.52 -16.41 21.29
C ALA A 2 4.59 -15.61 19.97
N ILE A 3 5.54 -14.68 19.90
CA ILE A 3 5.93 -13.99 18.67
C ILE A 3 7.22 -14.65 18.21
N ASP A 4 7.33 -14.97 16.92
CA ASP A 4 8.54 -15.57 16.37
C ASP A 4 9.74 -14.62 16.54
N ASP A 5 10.91 -15.19 16.80
CA ASP A 5 12.11 -14.43 17.19
C ASP A 5 12.57 -13.47 16.09
N ASP A 6 12.43 -13.85 14.82
CA ASP A 6 12.75 -13.02 13.65
C ASP A 6 11.84 -11.78 13.57
N VAL A 7 10.54 -11.96 13.78
CA VAL A 7 9.55 -10.88 13.85
C VAL A 7 9.85 -9.96 15.02
N LEU A 8 10.21 -10.52 16.19
CA LEU A 8 10.54 -9.73 17.37
C LEU A 8 11.82 -8.90 17.17
N ILE A 9 12.85 -9.46 16.52
CA ILE A 9 14.08 -8.75 16.17
C ILE A 9 13.77 -7.58 15.24
N ALA A 10 13.00 -7.81 14.18
CA ALA A 10 12.59 -6.76 13.24
C ALA A 10 11.78 -5.66 13.93
N ALA A 11 10.82 -6.03 14.78
CA ALA A 11 10.00 -5.08 15.52
C ALA A 11 10.83 -4.22 16.49
N LYS A 12 11.85 -4.80 17.16
CA LYS A 12 12.79 -4.05 18.01
C LYS A 12 13.61 -3.04 17.20
N ALA A 13 14.15 -3.43 16.06
CA ALA A 13 14.90 -2.52 15.19
C ALA A 13 14.04 -1.34 14.73
N MET A 14 12.80 -1.61 14.30
CA MET A 14 11.84 -0.58 13.90
C MET A 14 11.45 0.35 15.06
N ALA A 15 11.23 -0.21 16.26
CA ALA A 15 10.90 0.54 17.46
C ALA A 15 12.02 1.52 17.85
N THR A 16 13.27 1.07 17.81
CA THR A 16 14.45 1.92 18.04
C THR A 16 14.54 3.03 16.99
N GLN A 17 14.40 2.71 15.70
CA GLN A 17 14.47 3.70 14.62
C GLN A 17 13.37 4.75 14.70
N GLN A 18 12.16 4.37 15.15
CA GLN A 18 10.99 5.24 15.17
C GLN A 18 10.75 5.92 16.53
N HIS A 19 11.60 5.67 17.54
CA HIS A 19 11.39 6.11 18.92
C HIS A 19 10.00 5.74 19.48
N ARG A 20 9.56 4.50 19.22
CA ARG A 20 8.27 3.95 19.67
C ARG A 20 8.50 2.69 20.49
N SER A 21 7.48 2.24 21.23
CA SER A 21 7.54 0.95 21.90
C SER A 21 7.39 -0.21 20.90
N VAL A 22 8.00 -1.36 21.22
CA VAL A 22 7.86 -2.59 20.42
C VAL A 22 6.40 -3.01 20.31
N GLY A 23 5.61 -2.85 21.38
CA GLY A 23 4.18 -3.15 21.39
C GLY A 23 3.36 -2.27 20.44
N GLU A 24 3.69 -0.98 20.32
CA GLU A 24 3.02 -0.07 19.37
C GLU A 24 3.35 -0.43 17.92
N VAL A 25 4.59 -0.82 17.64
CA VAL A 25 5.01 -1.27 16.30
C VAL A 25 4.27 -2.54 15.92
N ILE A 26 4.25 -3.55 16.80
CA ILE A 26 3.53 -4.81 16.56
C ILE A 26 2.03 -4.57 16.37
N SER A 27 1.42 -3.75 17.23
CA SER A 27 0.00 -3.42 17.14
C SER A 27 -0.34 -2.73 15.82
N GLU A 28 0.53 -1.84 15.33
CA GLU A 28 0.35 -1.20 14.03
C GLU A 28 0.50 -2.17 12.86
N LEU A 29 1.52 -3.04 12.89
CA LEU A 29 1.71 -4.07 11.87
C LEU A 29 0.50 -5.01 11.80
N ALA A 30 0.00 -5.46 12.96
CA ALA A 30 -1.20 -6.30 13.04
C ALA A 30 -2.45 -5.58 12.52
N ARG A 31 -2.65 -4.30 12.86
CA ARG A 31 -3.75 -3.51 12.31
C ARG A 31 -3.67 -3.38 10.79
N ARG A 32 -2.47 -3.18 10.23
CA ARG A 32 -2.26 -3.11 8.78
C ARG A 32 -2.53 -4.44 8.09
N SER A 33 -2.08 -5.56 8.65
CA SER A 33 -2.31 -6.88 8.06
C SER A 33 -3.79 -7.27 8.06
N LEU A 34 -4.56 -6.82 9.07
CA LEU A 34 -6.00 -7.03 9.14
C LEU A 34 -6.79 -6.13 8.19
N ARG A 35 -6.21 -5.02 7.71
CA ARG A 35 -6.83 -4.20 6.66
C ARG A 35 -6.69 -4.90 5.32
N ARG A 36 -7.75 -5.59 4.89
CA ARG A 36 -7.84 -6.09 3.51
C ARG A 36 -7.97 -4.89 2.56
N PRO A 37 -7.03 -4.66 1.62
CA PRO A 37 -7.25 -3.68 0.57
C PRO A 37 -8.50 -4.08 -0.22
N PRO A 38 -9.30 -3.11 -0.72
CA PRO A 38 -10.44 -3.43 -1.55
C PRO A 38 -9.98 -4.35 -2.68
N SER A 39 -10.70 -5.45 -2.90
CA SER A 39 -10.39 -6.36 -4.00
C SER A 39 -10.46 -5.57 -5.30
N SER A 40 -9.32 -5.42 -5.99
CA SER A 40 -9.34 -4.99 -7.39
C SER A 40 -10.16 -6.00 -8.17
N SER A 41 -11.06 -5.52 -9.03
CA SER A 41 -11.68 -6.41 -10.00
C SER A 41 -10.60 -6.98 -10.92
N GLU A 42 -10.79 -8.20 -11.41
CA GLU A 42 -9.87 -8.81 -12.36
C GLU A 42 -10.54 -8.92 -13.74
N ARG A 43 -9.76 -8.76 -14.80
CA ARG A 43 -10.18 -9.06 -16.18
C ARG A 43 -9.13 -9.95 -16.82
N ASN A 44 -9.52 -11.17 -17.20
CA ASN A 44 -8.62 -12.16 -17.79
C ASN A 44 -7.38 -12.47 -16.91
N GLY A 45 -7.55 -12.52 -15.58
CA GLY A 45 -6.46 -12.77 -14.62
C GLY A 45 -5.53 -11.56 -14.38
N ILE A 46 -5.87 -10.39 -14.91
CA ILE A 46 -5.12 -9.15 -14.69
C ILE A 46 -5.89 -8.26 -13.71
N PRO A 47 -5.30 -7.85 -12.58
CA PRO A 47 -5.90 -6.88 -11.66
C PRO A 47 -6.17 -5.54 -12.35
N LEU A 48 -7.41 -5.08 -12.27
CA LEU A 48 -7.83 -3.78 -12.76
C LEU A 48 -7.54 -2.70 -11.72
N LEU A 49 -6.99 -1.58 -12.19
CA LEU A 49 -6.92 -0.37 -11.38
C LEU A 49 -8.33 0.12 -11.08
N SER A 50 -8.61 0.42 -9.81
CA SER A 50 -9.90 0.97 -9.39
C SER A 50 -10.11 2.33 -10.06
N ALA A 51 -11.13 2.44 -10.90
CA ALA A 51 -11.55 3.74 -11.42
C ALA A 51 -12.02 4.61 -10.26
N ARG A 52 -11.60 5.88 -10.24
CA ARG A 52 -12.19 6.86 -9.33
C ARG A 52 -13.63 7.15 -9.83
N PRO A 53 -14.66 7.13 -8.97
CA PRO A 53 -16.06 7.24 -9.40
C PRO A 53 -16.35 8.45 -10.31
N ASP A 54 -15.62 9.55 -10.10
CA ASP A 54 -15.83 10.83 -10.78
C ASP A 54 -14.65 11.23 -11.69
N ALA A 55 -13.76 10.29 -12.04
CA ALA A 55 -12.67 10.61 -12.95
C ALA A 55 -13.19 10.79 -14.39
N PRO A 56 -12.79 11.87 -15.09
CA PRO A 56 -13.11 12.01 -16.50
C PRO A 56 -12.41 10.92 -17.32
N PRO A 57 -12.97 10.52 -18.48
CA PRO A 57 -12.32 9.61 -19.40
C PRO A 57 -10.93 10.14 -19.79
N VAL A 58 -9.93 9.26 -19.75
CA VAL A 58 -8.60 9.59 -20.26
C VAL A 58 -8.65 9.50 -21.79
N THR A 59 -8.50 10.66 -22.45
CA THR A 59 -8.49 10.77 -23.91
C THR A 59 -7.07 10.79 -24.46
N LEU A 60 -6.92 10.53 -25.77
CA LEU A 60 -5.63 10.65 -26.45
C LEU A 60 -5.06 12.08 -26.40
N GLU A 61 -5.92 13.09 -26.39
CA GLU A 61 -5.51 14.49 -26.25
C GLU A 61 -4.77 14.73 -24.92
N ILE A 62 -5.35 14.26 -23.80
CA ILE A 62 -4.73 14.35 -22.48
C ILE A 62 -3.38 13.63 -22.45
N VAL A 63 -3.31 12.43 -23.03
CA VAL A 63 -2.08 11.63 -23.09
C VAL A 63 -0.99 12.35 -23.88
N ASN A 64 -1.33 12.93 -25.03
CA ASN A 64 -0.37 13.65 -25.86
C ASN A 64 0.13 14.92 -25.17
N ALA A 65 -0.76 15.70 -24.55
CA ALA A 65 -0.38 16.90 -23.79
C ALA A 65 0.66 16.58 -22.70
N LEU A 66 0.43 15.53 -21.90
CA LEU A 66 1.36 15.11 -20.84
C LEU A 66 2.71 14.61 -21.38
N ARG A 67 2.72 13.93 -22.53
CA ARG A 67 3.96 13.45 -23.16
C ARG A 67 4.80 14.62 -23.65
N ASP A 68 4.14 15.61 -24.25
CA ASP A 68 4.79 16.76 -24.87
C ASP A 68 5.25 17.79 -23.81
N GLU A 69 4.71 17.73 -22.59
CA GLU A 69 5.15 18.51 -21.41
C GLU A 69 6.44 17.98 -20.73
N LEU A 70 6.86 16.75 -21.02
CA LEU A 70 8.11 16.19 -20.48
C LEU A 70 9.31 16.64 -21.35
N PRO A 71 10.34 17.29 -20.76
CA PRO A 71 11.53 17.72 -21.50
C PRO A 71 12.40 16.56 -22.01
#